data_AF-A0A4Q9FST2-F1
#
_entry.id   AF-A0A4Q9FST2-F1
#
_cell.length_a   1.000
_cell.length_b   1.000
_cell.length_c   1.000
_cell.angle_alpha   90.00
_cell.angle_beta   90.00
_cell.angle_gamma   90.00
#
_symmetry.space_group_name_H-M   'P 1'
#
loop_
_entity.id
_entity.type
_entity.pdbx_description
1 polymer ?
#
loop_
_entity_poly.entity_id
_entity_poly.type
_entity_poly.pdbx_seq_one_letter_code
_entity_poly.pdbx_strand_id
1 'polypeptide(L)'
;MKIVYKYLASLLVIVMYVSCNESDDSVSGVTVNTEDFTITAPVVVQQLDTLGFSRGTSNSGEVTFTLLSQNPENSVVLGVRFGEIIAATPEVFNSGNVNEITLQVQVRKKDVSKISNITILRNLNDPDGDGVENSRDSDPNNPCLPLQDLTYTGFNPFNSIWGDADCDEDGMSNADEVNNGRNPYIDESTIGDADGDGVRDDVDPEPNNPCLPEQFSGYQDFNPDNEVWAMGDCDDDGITNADELANGDSPYPLPDLPCNEILNFDLGNYERELRTVDSNNGEGVTIGVLGEECGTFLFTGGSLFNQGCFNDDLVVPFFFTPNDPTSSNGSIVVDLTEYSCLSEDRVSTREFTVEGFGTYAGASSTVEFTYTITQLGDDIPDEERVTTGTLIIRPLS
;
A
#
# COMPACT_ATOMS: atom_id res chain seq x y z
N MET A 1 -34.20 -93.44 7.39
CA MET A 1 -35.49 -92.74 7.42
C MET A 1 -35.38 -91.61 8.42
N LYS A 2 -35.91 -90.46 8.01
CA LYS A 2 -35.90 -89.11 8.58
C LYS A 2 -36.09 -88.91 10.11
N ILE A 3 -35.28 -87.97 10.65
CA ILE A 3 -35.62 -86.83 11.55
C ILE A 3 -35.92 -87.28 13.02
N VAL A 4 -35.65 -86.55 14.11
CA VAL A 4 -35.97 -85.15 14.42
C VAL A 4 -35.15 -84.61 15.61
N TYR A 5 -34.71 -83.35 15.49
CA TYR A 5 -34.06 -82.48 16.48
C TYR A 5 -35.00 -82.03 17.62
N LYS A 6 -34.44 -81.74 18.81
CA LYS A 6 -34.99 -80.70 19.71
C LYS A 6 -33.89 -79.88 20.38
N TYR A 7 -34.17 -78.59 20.40
CA TYR A 7 -33.47 -77.43 20.95
C TYR A 7 -33.12 -77.53 22.44
N LEU A 8 -32.02 -76.92 22.88
CA LEU A 8 -32.04 -75.62 23.60
C LEU A 8 -30.60 -75.15 23.87
N ALA A 9 -30.46 -73.82 23.94
CA ALA A 9 -29.21 -73.07 23.94
C ALA A 9 -28.41 -73.18 25.25
N SER A 10 -27.08 -73.03 25.13
CA SER A 10 -26.28 -72.39 26.18
C SER A 10 -25.08 -71.68 25.58
N LEU A 11 -24.93 -70.42 25.99
CA LEU A 11 -23.98 -69.40 25.57
C LEU A 11 -22.54 -69.82 25.93
N LEU A 12 -21.58 -69.73 25.01
CA LEU A 12 -20.16 -69.71 25.35
C LEU A 12 -19.37 -68.76 24.44
N VAL A 13 -18.58 -67.95 25.13
CA VAL A 13 -17.79 -66.78 24.75
C VAL A 13 -16.88 -66.99 23.53
N ILE A 14 -16.93 -65.98 22.66
CA ILE A 14 -16.07 -65.74 21.50
C ILE A 14 -14.68 -65.29 21.97
N VAL A 15 -13.66 -66.06 21.60
CA VAL A 15 -12.31 -65.56 21.30
C VAL A 15 -11.80 -66.35 20.10
N MET A 16 -11.88 -65.77 18.91
CA MET A 16 -11.11 -66.22 17.76
C MET A 16 -10.27 -65.05 17.26
N TYR A 17 -8.96 -65.27 17.29
CA TYR A 17 -7.96 -64.42 16.68
C TYR A 17 -8.27 -64.26 15.19
N VAL A 18 -8.47 -63.02 14.77
CA VAL A 18 -8.50 -62.65 13.36
C VAL A 18 -7.05 -62.71 12.86
N SER A 19 -6.69 -63.81 12.21
CA SER A 19 -5.59 -63.82 11.25
C SER A 19 -6.20 -63.45 9.90
N CYS A 20 -6.08 -62.17 9.53
CA CYS A 20 -6.32 -61.76 8.15
C CYS A 20 -5.13 -62.21 7.33
N ASN A 21 -5.39 -63.23 6.51
CA ASN A 21 -4.59 -63.64 5.38
C ASN A 21 -4.46 -62.43 4.43
N GLU A 22 -3.23 -62.01 4.12
CA GLU A 22 -2.94 -61.03 3.07
C GLU A 22 -3.55 -61.54 1.76
N SER A 23 -4.67 -60.95 1.36
CA SER A 23 -5.07 -60.95 -0.03
C SER A 23 -4.12 -60.01 -0.75
N ASP A 24 -3.25 -60.59 -1.59
CA ASP A 24 -2.55 -59.95 -2.69
C ASP A 24 -3.57 -59.21 -3.58
N ASP A 25 -3.99 -58.02 -3.16
CA ASP A 25 -4.40 -57.00 -4.10
C ASP A 25 -3.10 -56.49 -4.73
N SER A 26 -3.00 -56.64 -6.05
CA SER A 26 -1.90 -56.16 -6.85
C SER A 26 -1.69 -54.65 -6.65
N VAL A 27 -0.90 -54.27 -5.65
CA VAL A 27 -0.40 -52.90 -5.51
C VAL A 27 0.62 -52.71 -6.61
N SER A 28 0.18 -52.20 -7.77
CA SER A 28 1.12 -51.61 -8.70
C SER A 28 1.82 -50.49 -7.92
N GLY A 29 3.09 -50.70 -7.54
CA GLY A 29 3.86 -49.71 -6.80
C GLY A 29 3.80 -48.36 -7.49
N VAL A 30 3.73 -47.28 -6.70
CA VAL A 30 3.76 -45.93 -7.27
C VAL A 30 5.08 -45.76 -8.01
N THR A 31 4.99 -45.43 -9.30
CA THR A 31 6.13 -45.16 -10.17
C THR A 31 6.07 -43.70 -10.59
N VAL A 32 7.22 -43.04 -10.59
CA VAL A 32 7.40 -41.67 -11.10
C VAL A 32 8.34 -41.72 -12.29
N ASN A 33 8.01 -40.99 -13.36
CA ASN A 33 8.83 -40.85 -14.55
C ASN A 33 9.10 -39.38 -14.82
N THR A 34 10.34 -39.09 -15.17
CA THR A 34 10.87 -37.78 -15.53
C THR A 34 12.08 -38.01 -16.42
N GLU A 35 12.43 -37.03 -17.22
CA GLU A 35 13.61 -37.06 -18.09
C GLU A 35 14.37 -35.74 -18.00
N ASP A 36 15.65 -35.78 -18.37
CA ASP A 36 16.46 -34.59 -18.56
C ASP A 36 16.15 -34.00 -19.93
N PHE A 37 16.10 -32.68 -20.04
CA PHE A 37 15.78 -32.02 -21.30
C PHE A 37 16.32 -30.60 -21.36
N THR A 38 16.28 -30.03 -22.56
CA THR A 38 16.74 -28.67 -22.85
C THR A 38 15.57 -27.82 -23.31
N ILE A 39 15.55 -26.57 -22.86
CA ILE A 39 14.65 -25.50 -23.29
C ILE A 39 15.52 -24.46 -24.00
N THR A 40 15.01 -23.91 -25.10
CA THR A 40 15.58 -22.70 -25.71
C THR A 40 14.71 -21.54 -25.27
N ALA A 41 15.30 -20.54 -24.61
CA ALA A 41 14.59 -19.34 -24.20
C ALA A 41 14.14 -18.52 -25.43
N PRO A 42 13.16 -17.62 -25.28
CA PRO A 42 12.93 -16.53 -26.24
C PRO A 42 14.18 -15.66 -26.47
N VAL A 43 14.20 -14.87 -27.54
CA VAL A 43 15.29 -13.91 -27.84
C VAL A 43 15.42 -12.84 -26.76
N VAL A 44 14.29 -12.41 -26.21
CA VAL A 44 14.20 -11.53 -25.05
C VAL A 44 13.30 -12.18 -24.02
N VAL A 45 13.82 -12.33 -22.80
CA VAL A 45 13.07 -12.86 -21.65
C VAL A 45 12.66 -11.70 -20.75
N GLN A 46 11.39 -11.63 -20.41
CA GLN A 46 10.86 -10.69 -19.43
C GLN A 46 10.59 -11.37 -18.09
N GLN A 47 10.44 -10.57 -17.03
CA GLN A 47 10.09 -11.11 -15.73
C GLN A 47 8.70 -11.74 -15.82
N LEU A 48 8.51 -12.89 -15.16
CA LEU A 48 7.27 -13.68 -15.19
C LEU A 48 6.99 -14.43 -16.50
N ASP A 49 7.89 -14.36 -17.48
CA ASP A 49 7.77 -15.17 -18.68
C ASP A 49 7.81 -16.66 -18.36
N THR A 50 6.90 -17.42 -18.99
CA THR A 50 6.90 -18.88 -18.91
C THR A 50 7.86 -19.44 -19.95
N LEU A 51 8.99 -19.96 -19.48
CA LEU A 51 10.03 -20.55 -20.33
C LEU A 51 9.69 -21.99 -20.74
N GLY A 52 8.86 -22.67 -19.94
CA GLY A 52 8.42 -24.02 -20.22
C GLY A 52 7.90 -24.75 -18.99
N PHE A 53 7.80 -26.08 -19.09
CA PHE A 53 7.27 -26.93 -18.03
C PHE A 53 8.18 -28.11 -17.76
N SER A 54 8.45 -28.38 -16.49
CA SER A 54 9.09 -29.60 -16.01
C SER A 54 8.23 -30.82 -16.36
N ARG A 55 8.87 -31.88 -16.85
CA ARG A 55 8.20 -33.08 -17.35
C ARG A 55 8.14 -34.14 -16.27
N GLY A 56 6.95 -34.48 -15.78
CA GLY A 56 6.79 -35.48 -14.74
C GLY A 56 5.46 -36.21 -14.83
N THR A 57 5.48 -37.54 -14.72
CA THR A 57 4.26 -38.36 -14.70
C THR A 57 4.32 -39.45 -13.63
N SER A 58 3.15 -39.93 -13.21
CA SER A 58 3.01 -41.09 -12.32
C SER A 58 1.86 -41.99 -12.76
N ASN A 59 1.97 -43.28 -12.45
CA ASN A 59 0.86 -44.23 -12.57
C ASN A 59 -0.24 -44.04 -11.49
N SER A 60 -0.08 -43.06 -10.60
CA SER A 60 -0.99 -42.82 -9.45
C SER A 60 -1.47 -41.36 -9.37
N GLY A 61 -1.77 -40.73 -10.52
CA GLY A 61 -2.28 -39.36 -10.61
C GLY A 61 -1.19 -38.29 -10.70
N GLU A 62 -1.53 -37.04 -10.35
CA GLU A 62 -0.64 -35.87 -10.47
C GLU A 62 0.61 -35.98 -9.58
N VAL A 63 1.73 -35.47 -10.08
CA VAL A 63 3.01 -35.35 -9.36
C VAL A 63 3.19 -33.93 -8.81
N THR A 64 4.13 -33.74 -7.90
CA THR A 64 4.57 -32.43 -7.42
C THR A 64 6.01 -32.17 -7.84
N PHE A 65 6.34 -30.90 -8.06
CA PHE A 65 7.65 -30.45 -8.46
C PHE A 65 8.31 -29.62 -7.37
N THR A 66 9.60 -29.84 -7.14
CA THR A 66 10.41 -29.05 -6.21
C THR A 66 11.72 -28.68 -6.87
N LEU A 67 12.05 -27.39 -6.91
CA LEU A 67 13.36 -26.93 -7.35
C LEU A 67 14.38 -27.22 -6.26
N LEU A 68 15.36 -28.07 -6.54
CA LEU A 68 16.42 -28.43 -5.59
C LEU A 68 17.60 -27.47 -5.68
N SER A 69 17.99 -27.12 -6.91
CA SER A 69 19.06 -26.18 -7.19
C SER A 69 18.88 -25.56 -8.58
N GLN A 70 19.49 -24.39 -8.75
CA GLN A 70 19.62 -23.71 -10.02
C GLN A 70 20.97 -23.00 -10.08
N ASN A 71 21.54 -22.91 -11.28
CA ASN A 71 22.75 -22.14 -11.53
C ASN A 71 22.58 -21.39 -12.87
N PRO A 72 22.61 -20.05 -12.88
CA PRO A 72 22.78 -19.15 -11.72
C PRO A 72 21.64 -19.23 -10.69
N GLU A 73 21.92 -18.84 -9.45
CA GLU A 73 20.90 -18.77 -8.40
C GLU A 73 19.84 -17.69 -8.73
N ASN A 74 18.60 -17.90 -8.30
CA ASN A 74 17.47 -17.00 -8.51
C ASN A 74 17.13 -16.67 -9.98
N SER A 75 17.59 -17.47 -10.93
CA SER A 75 17.26 -17.31 -12.35
C SER A 75 15.76 -17.52 -12.63
N VAL A 76 15.16 -18.53 -12.00
CA VAL A 76 13.76 -18.93 -12.22
C VAL A 76 13.01 -19.25 -10.91
N VAL A 77 11.68 -19.20 -10.99
CA VAL A 77 10.74 -19.77 -10.03
C VAL A 77 10.06 -21.00 -10.66
N LEU A 78 9.77 -22.01 -9.84
CA LEU A 78 9.13 -23.25 -10.28
C LEU A 78 7.72 -23.39 -9.68
N GLY A 79 6.72 -23.53 -10.53
CA GLY A 79 5.35 -23.86 -10.16
C GLY A 79 5.25 -25.30 -9.64
N VAL A 80 4.93 -25.48 -8.36
CA VAL A 80 4.97 -26.79 -7.67
C VAL A 80 3.95 -27.80 -8.17
N ARG A 81 2.87 -27.35 -8.84
CA ARG A 81 1.76 -28.21 -9.28
C ARG A 81 1.88 -28.65 -10.73
N PHE A 82 2.21 -27.73 -11.63
CA PHE A 82 2.29 -27.98 -13.06
C PHE A 82 3.72 -28.01 -13.60
N GLY A 83 4.71 -27.71 -12.75
CA GLY A 83 6.11 -27.69 -13.15
C GLY A 83 6.47 -26.49 -14.00
N GLU A 84 5.64 -25.45 -14.04
CA GLU A 84 5.89 -24.23 -14.82
C GLU A 84 7.20 -23.57 -14.40
N ILE A 85 8.06 -23.24 -15.36
CA ILE A 85 9.36 -22.60 -15.14
C ILE A 85 9.21 -21.15 -15.56
N ILE A 86 9.26 -20.27 -14.58
CA ILE A 86 8.96 -18.84 -14.72
C ILE A 86 10.26 -18.06 -14.55
N ALA A 87 10.57 -17.15 -15.48
CA ALA A 87 11.72 -16.27 -15.37
C ALA A 87 11.59 -15.34 -14.15
N ALA A 88 12.62 -15.31 -13.30
CA ALA A 88 12.65 -14.48 -12.10
C ALA A 88 13.63 -13.30 -12.24
N THR A 89 14.77 -13.55 -12.87
CA THR A 89 15.85 -12.58 -13.11
C THR A 89 16.16 -12.51 -14.61
N PRO A 90 15.47 -11.65 -15.39
CA PRO A 90 15.66 -11.50 -16.85
C PRO A 90 17.10 -11.24 -17.30
N GLU A 91 17.87 -10.52 -16.48
CA GLU A 91 19.27 -10.15 -16.72
C GLU A 91 20.14 -11.37 -17.03
N VAL A 92 19.83 -12.51 -16.39
CA VAL A 92 20.57 -13.77 -16.57
C VAL A 92 20.38 -14.33 -17.99
N PHE A 93 19.24 -14.07 -18.61
CA PHE A 93 18.91 -14.55 -19.96
C PHE A 93 19.30 -13.55 -21.04
N ASN A 94 19.27 -12.26 -20.73
CA ASN A 94 19.42 -11.19 -21.72
C ASN A 94 20.86 -10.66 -21.78
N SER A 95 21.67 -10.83 -20.73
CA SER A 95 23.07 -10.39 -20.72
C SER A 95 24.05 -11.37 -21.38
N GLY A 96 25.18 -10.84 -21.85
CA GLY A 96 26.25 -11.61 -22.49
C GLY A 96 27.02 -12.59 -21.58
N ASN A 97 26.71 -12.66 -20.29
CA ASN A 97 27.56 -13.33 -19.29
C ASN A 97 27.19 -14.80 -19.06
N VAL A 98 25.97 -15.21 -19.42
CA VAL A 98 25.43 -16.55 -19.15
C VAL A 98 24.81 -17.11 -20.43
N ASN A 99 25.29 -18.28 -20.85
CA ASN A 99 24.77 -18.96 -22.05
C ASN A 99 23.79 -20.08 -21.71
N GLU A 100 23.88 -20.62 -20.49
CA GLU A 100 23.02 -21.70 -20.03
C GLU A 100 22.67 -21.54 -18.55
N ILE A 101 21.43 -21.88 -18.22
CA ILE A 101 20.93 -22.01 -16.86
C ILE A 101 20.64 -23.49 -16.63
N THR A 102 21.12 -24.04 -15.53
CA THR A 102 20.91 -25.45 -15.18
C THR A 102 20.04 -25.56 -13.94
N LEU A 103 19.03 -26.43 -13.98
CA LEU A 103 18.09 -26.68 -12.89
C LEU A 103 18.13 -28.15 -12.50
N GLN A 104 18.05 -28.44 -11.20
CA GLN A 104 17.71 -29.77 -10.71
C GLN A 104 16.31 -29.75 -10.10
N VAL A 105 15.38 -30.43 -10.75
CA VAL A 105 13.98 -30.49 -10.33
C VAL A 105 13.65 -31.89 -9.81
N GLN A 106 13.20 -31.96 -8.57
CA GLN A 106 12.63 -33.19 -8.01
C GLN A 106 11.17 -33.32 -8.44
N VAL A 107 10.84 -34.44 -9.08
CA VAL A 107 9.47 -34.87 -9.38
C VAL A 107 9.09 -35.94 -8.36
N ARG A 108 8.01 -35.70 -7.61
CA ARG A 108 7.64 -36.55 -6.47
C ARG A 108 6.18 -37.00 -6.53
N LYS A 109 5.94 -38.24 -6.09
CA LYS A 109 4.63 -38.75 -5.71
C LYS A 109 4.74 -39.61 -4.46
N LYS A 110 4.07 -39.20 -3.38
CA LYS A 110 4.18 -39.85 -2.06
C LYS A 110 5.65 -39.99 -1.65
N ASP A 111 6.17 -41.20 -1.49
CA ASP A 111 7.55 -41.46 -1.05
C ASP A 111 8.50 -41.75 -2.23
N VAL A 112 8.01 -41.73 -3.46
CA VAL A 112 8.82 -41.98 -4.65
C VAL A 112 9.15 -40.65 -5.33
N SER A 113 10.42 -40.43 -5.59
CA SER A 113 10.91 -39.23 -6.30
C SER A 113 11.98 -39.58 -7.33
N LYS A 114 12.01 -38.81 -8.42
CA LYS A 114 13.13 -38.76 -9.37
C LYS A 114 13.59 -37.33 -9.57
N ILE A 115 14.80 -37.15 -10.08
CA ILE A 115 15.36 -35.83 -10.40
C ILE A 115 15.43 -35.70 -11.93
N SER A 116 15.08 -34.52 -12.43
CA SER A 116 15.28 -34.06 -13.80
C SER A 116 16.32 -32.94 -13.78
N ASN A 117 17.34 -33.07 -14.62
CA ASN A 117 18.25 -31.98 -14.94
C ASN A 117 17.71 -31.24 -16.17
N ILE A 118 17.41 -29.96 -16.01
CA ILE A 118 16.87 -29.11 -17.07
C ILE A 118 17.91 -28.07 -17.42
N THR A 119 18.27 -27.96 -18.70
CA THR A 119 19.14 -26.90 -19.20
C THR A 119 18.29 -25.90 -19.99
N ILE A 120 18.35 -24.62 -19.64
CA ILE A 120 17.77 -23.54 -20.42
C ILE A 120 18.91 -22.85 -21.16
N LEU A 121 18.89 -22.92 -22.47
CA LEU A 121 19.84 -22.24 -23.33
C LEU A 121 19.31 -20.85 -23.66
N ARG A 122 20.17 -19.84 -23.52
CA ARG A 122 19.92 -18.50 -24.05
C ARG A 122 19.77 -18.57 -25.57
N ASN A 123 18.82 -17.80 -26.11
CA ASN A 123 18.73 -17.61 -27.56
C ASN A 123 19.60 -16.43 -27.98
N LEU A 124 20.51 -16.68 -28.91
CA LEU A 124 21.47 -15.70 -29.43
C LEU A 124 21.13 -15.24 -30.85
N ASN A 125 19.95 -15.61 -31.37
CA ASN A 125 19.51 -15.30 -32.73
C ASN A 125 18.87 -13.91 -32.86
N ASP A 126 19.35 -12.94 -32.07
CA ASP A 126 18.92 -11.53 -32.07
C ASP A 126 20.18 -10.70 -31.68
N PRO A 127 21.03 -10.38 -32.66
CA PRO A 127 22.34 -9.81 -32.43
C PRO A 127 22.30 -8.31 -32.19
N ASP A 128 21.36 -7.57 -32.79
CA ASP A 128 21.16 -6.15 -32.54
C ASP A 128 20.30 -5.89 -31.30
N GLY A 129 19.49 -6.85 -30.86
CA GLY A 129 18.75 -6.78 -29.60
C GLY A 129 17.43 -6.03 -29.72
N ASP A 130 16.87 -5.93 -30.92
CA ASP A 130 15.60 -5.26 -31.17
C ASP A 130 14.40 -6.11 -30.71
N GLY A 131 14.60 -7.37 -30.35
CA GLY A 131 13.56 -8.31 -29.93
C GLY A 131 12.98 -9.17 -31.05
N VAL A 132 13.49 -9.03 -32.28
CA VAL A 132 13.06 -9.77 -33.45
C VAL A 132 14.12 -10.81 -33.82
N GLU A 133 13.73 -12.08 -33.83
CA GLU A 133 14.66 -13.13 -34.22
C GLU A 133 15.14 -12.96 -35.67
N ASN A 134 16.46 -13.09 -35.91
CA ASN A 134 17.14 -13.01 -37.21
C ASN A 134 16.43 -13.66 -38.39
N SER A 135 15.72 -14.77 -38.15
CA SER A 135 15.01 -15.51 -39.21
C SER A 135 13.74 -14.82 -39.70
N ARG A 136 13.28 -13.82 -38.95
CA ARG A 136 12.05 -13.05 -39.14
C ARG A 136 12.31 -11.55 -39.27
N ASP A 137 13.55 -11.12 -39.05
CA ASP A 137 13.96 -9.74 -39.18
C ASP A 137 14.41 -9.42 -40.62
N SER A 138 13.92 -8.29 -41.12
CA SER A 138 14.32 -7.73 -42.41
C SER A 138 15.65 -6.99 -42.36
N ASP A 139 16.10 -6.53 -41.19
CA ASP A 139 17.38 -5.85 -41.01
C ASP A 139 18.13 -6.34 -39.74
N PRO A 140 18.66 -7.59 -39.75
CA PRO A 140 19.21 -8.29 -38.58
C PRO A 140 20.42 -7.68 -37.85
N ASN A 141 20.81 -6.44 -38.16
CA ASN A 141 21.87 -5.75 -37.44
C ASN A 141 21.52 -4.28 -37.19
N ASN A 142 20.25 -3.92 -37.29
CA ASN A 142 19.74 -2.58 -37.12
C ASN A 142 18.74 -2.56 -35.95
N PRO A 143 19.17 -2.12 -34.75
CA PRO A 143 18.36 -2.20 -33.54
C PRO A 143 17.09 -1.32 -33.57
N CYS A 144 16.98 -0.42 -34.55
CA CYS A 144 15.86 0.49 -34.72
C CYS A 144 14.85 0.03 -35.77
N LEU A 145 15.11 -1.10 -36.43
CA LEU A 145 14.20 -1.71 -37.38
C LEU A 145 13.83 -3.11 -36.93
N PRO A 146 12.56 -3.52 -37.09
CA PRO A 146 11.44 -2.74 -37.64
C PRO A 146 11.02 -1.59 -36.71
N LEU A 147 10.44 -0.54 -37.28
CA LEU A 147 9.91 0.57 -36.50
C LEU A 147 8.86 0.06 -35.50
N GLN A 148 9.00 0.49 -34.26
CA GLN A 148 8.15 0.10 -33.15
C GLN A 148 7.20 1.24 -32.76
N ASP A 149 6.16 0.89 -32.01
CA ASP A 149 5.26 1.87 -31.40
C ASP A 149 5.67 2.20 -29.96
N LEU A 150 5.02 3.21 -29.38
CA LEU A 150 5.28 3.69 -28.01
C LEU A 150 5.12 2.61 -26.93
N THR A 151 4.39 1.52 -27.19
CA THR A 151 4.12 0.47 -26.21
C THR A 151 5.10 -0.70 -26.30
N TYR A 152 6.07 -0.63 -27.21
CA TYR A 152 7.00 -1.72 -27.45
C TYR A 152 8.01 -1.87 -26.31
N THR A 153 8.04 -3.04 -25.69
CA THR A 153 8.98 -3.42 -24.62
C THR A 153 9.76 -4.70 -24.95
N GLY A 154 9.70 -5.13 -26.21
CA GLY A 154 10.28 -6.41 -26.66
C GLY A 154 11.80 -6.40 -26.87
N PHE A 155 12.44 -5.24 -26.73
CA PHE A 155 13.88 -5.07 -26.93
C PHE A 155 14.73 -5.63 -25.78
N ASN A 156 16.02 -5.82 -26.04
CA ASN A 156 17.00 -6.24 -25.04
C ASN A 156 17.82 -5.04 -24.51
N PRO A 157 17.51 -4.49 -23.32
CA PRO A 157 18.25 -3.35 -22.76
C PRO A 157 19.69 -3.68 -22.35
N PHE A 158 20.09 -4.96 -22.37
CA PHE A 158 21.46 -5.41 -22.08
C PHE A 158 22.29 -5.65 -23.35
N ASN A 159 21.69 -5.49 -24.54
CA ASN A 159 22.42 -5.56 -25.80
C ASN A 159 23.14 -4.23 -26.05
N SER A 160 24.44 -4.26 -26.31
CA SER A 160 25.22 -3.05 -26.57
C SER A 160 24.89 -2.38 -27.90
N ILE A 161 24.51 -3.14 -28.94
CA ILE A 161 24.13 -2.57 -30.24
C ILE A 161 22.83 -1.79 -30.08
N TRP A 162 21.82 -2.38 -29.44
CA TRP A 162 20.59 -1.69 -29.10
C TRP A 162 20.84 -0.48 -28.19
N GLY A 163 21.64 -0.64 -27.13
CA GLY A 163 21.88 0.42 -26.15
C GLY A 163 22.66 1.63 -26.69
N ASP A 164 23.56 1.42 -27.67
CA ASP A 164 24.34 2.49 -28.30
C ASP A 164 23.56 3.22 -29.43
N ALA A 165 22.40 2.71 -29.83
CA ALA A 165 21.56 3.34 -30.85
C ALA A 165 20.72 4.48 -30.29
N ASP A 166 20.19 5.31 -31.19
CA ASP A 166 19.29 6.45 -30.95
C ASP A 166 18.18 6.26 -31.98
N CYS A 167 17.13 5.53 -31.60
CA CYS A 167 16.14 5.02 -32.56
C CYS A 167 15.04 6.02 -32.90
N ASP A 168 14.83 7.03 -32.07
CA ASP A 168 13.88 8.10 -32.29
C ASP A 168 14.51 9.39 -32.84
N GLU A 169 15.85 9.44 -32.90
CA GLU A 169 16.67 10.54 -33.39
C GLU A 169 16.58 11.81 -32.53
N ASP A 170 16.29 11.68 -31.22
CA ASP A 170 16.22 12.81 -30.27
C ASP A 170 17.60 13.27 -29.75
N GLY A 171 18.64 12.47 -30.02
CA GLY A 171 20.04 12.73 -29.64
C GLY A 171 20.47 12.09 -28.32
N MET A 172 19.59 11.32 -27.67
CA MET A 172 19.88 10.45 -26.53
C MET A 172 20.07 9.00 -27.02
N SER A 173 20.87 8.21 -26.31
CA SER A 173 20.98 6.78 -26.62
C SER A 173 19.83 6.01 -25.97
N ASN A 174 19.37 4.94 -26.61
CA ASN A 174 18.36 4.02 -26.09
C ASN A 174 18.65 3.57 -24.64
N ALA A 175 19.93 3.31 -24.32
CA ALA A 175 20.32 2.94 -22.97
C ALA A 175 20.15 4.10 -21.97
N ASP A 176 20.50 5.32 -22.35
CA ASP A 176 20.30 6.51 -21.52
C ASP A 176 18.82 6.83 -21.35
N GLU A 177 18.01 6.64 -22.39
CA GLU A 177 16.57 6.84 -22.34
C GLU A 177 15.90 5.90 -21.33
N VAL A 178 16.15 4.58 -21.43
CA VAL A 178 15.62 3.60 -20.46
C VAL A 178 16.06 3.93 -19.03
N ASN A 179 17.32 4.34 -18.83
CA ASN A 179 17.84 4.71 -17.51
C ASN A 179 17.16 5.98 -16.95
N ASN A 180 16.68 6.87 -17.81
CA ASN A 180 15.96 8.09 -17.46
C ASN A 180 14.43 7.93 -17.53
N GLY A 181 13.92 6.73 -17.80
CA GLY A 181 12.49 6.46 -17.92
C GLY A 181 11.84 7.04 -19.19
N ARG A 182 12.63 7.33 -20.23
CA ARG A 182 12.18 7.79 -21.55
C ARG A 182 11.98 6.62 -22.52
N ASN A 183 11.23 6.87 -23.59
CA ASN A 183 10.90 5.88 -24.62
C ASN A 183 11.92 5.85 -25.78
N PRO A 184 12.65 4.74 -25.98
CA PRO A 184 13.68 4.62 -27.03
C PRO A 184 13.20 4.75 -28.48
N TYR A 185 11.89 4.74 -28.74
CA TYR A 185 11.33 4.68 -30.09
C TYR A 185 10.50 5.92 -30.45
N ILE A 186 10.36 6.88 -29.54
CA ILE A 186 9.56 8.08 -29.77
C ILE A 186 10.24 9.31 -29.16
N ASP A 187 10.55 10.29 -30.01
CA ASP A 187 11.07 11.59 -29.59
C ASP A 187 10.00 12.32 -28.76
N GLU A 188 10.13 12.17 -27.44
CA GLU A 188 9.19 12.69 -26.46
C GLU A 188 9.11 14.23 -26.50
N SER A 189 10.13 14.91 -27.04
CA SER A 189 10.09 16.36 -27.23
C SER A 189 9.04 16.81 -28.25
N THR A 190 8.52 15.88 -29.06
CA THR A 190 7.48 16.14 -30.06
C THR A 190 6.05 15.92 -29.56
N ILE A 191 5.88 15.26 -28.41
CA ILE A 191 4.55 14.90 -27.87
C ILE A 191 3.83 16.14 -27.32
N GLY A 192 4.58 17.08 -26.74
CA GLY A 192 4.03 18.29 -26.12
C GLY A 192 3.49 18.06 -24.69
N ASP A 193 3.08 19.17 -24.10
CA ASP A 193 2.45 19.30 -22.78
C ASP A 193 1.44 20.46 -22.95
N ALA A 194 0.19 20.11 -23.23
CA ALA A 194 -0.82 21.02 -23.73
C ALA A 194 -1.32 21.98 -22.64
N ASP A 195 -1.45 21.51 -21.39
CA ASP A 195 -1.86 22.36 -20.27
C ASP A 195 -0.69 22.94 -19.48
N GLY A 196 0.53 22.44 -19.66
CA GLY A 196 1.72 22.95 -19.01
C GLY A 196 1.90 22.45 -17.59
N ASP A 197 1.27 21.35 -17.22
CA ASP A 197 1.35 20.80 -15.86
C ASP A 197 2.66 20.05 -15.61
N GLY A 198 3.51 19.87 -16.62
CA GLY A 198 4.78 19.14 -16.51
C GLY A 198 4.68 17.66 -16.83
N VAL A 199 3.49 17.18 -17.23
CA VAL A 199 3.21 15.83 -17.70
C VAL A 199 2.92 15.88 -19.19
N ARG A 200 3.42 14.89 -19.93
CA ARG A 200 3.23 14.87 -21.39
C ARG A 200 1.85 14.35 -21.76
N ASP A 201 1.29 14.88 -22.85
CA ASP A 201 -0.04 14.55 -23.37
C ASP A 201 -0.30 13.04 -23.58
N ASP A 202 0.74 12.22 -23.79
CA ASP A 202 0.61 10.78 -24.05
C ASP A 202 0.44 9.93 -22.78
N VAL A 203 0.93 10.44 -21.65
CA VAL A 203 0.87 9.78 -20.33
C VAL A 203 -0.02 10.53 -19.34
N ASP A 204 -0.43 11.75 -19.68
CA ASP A 204 -1.36 12.54 -18.91
C ASP A 204 -2.80 11.98 -19.04
N PRO A 205 -3.45 11.59 -17.93
CA PRO A 205 -4.86 11.19 -17.95
C PRO A 205 -5.82 12.29 -18.40
N GLU A 206 -5.49 13.58 -18.20
CA GLU A 206 -6.32 14.73 -18.55
C GLU A 206 -5.48 15.86 -19.21
N PRO A 207 -5.03 15.69 -20.47
CA PRO A 207 -4.06 16.58 -21.17
C PRO A 207 -4.43 18.05 -21.38
N ASN A 208 -5.53 18.52 -20.81
CA ASN A 208 -5.98 19.91 -20.91
C ASN A 208 -6.41 20.47 -19.54
N ASN A 209 -6.07 19.78 -18.46
CA ASN A 209 -6.39 20.17 -17.10
C ASN A 209 -5.10 20.31 -16.28
N PRO A 210 -4.63 21.54 -16.03
CA PRO A 210 -3.30 21.79 -15.47
C PRO A 210 -3.13 21.38 -13.99
N CYS A 211 -4.21 20.86 -13.39
CA CYS A 211 -4.28 20.43 -12.00
C CYS A 211 -4.36 18.91 -11.87
N LEU A 212 -4.35 18.18 -13.00
CA LEU A 212 -4.35 16.72 -13.04
C LEU A 212 -3.23 16.22 -13.95
N PRO A 213 -2.46 15.20 -13.54
CA PRO A 213 -2.55 14.50 -12.26
C PRO A 213 -2.25 15.38 -11.05
N GLU A 214 -2.85 15.03 -9.91
CA GLU A 214 -2.73 15.80 -8.68
C GLU A 214 -1.26 15.92 -8.26
N GLN A 215 -0.83 17.16 -8.05
CA GLN A 215 0.49 17.52 -7.51
C GLN A 215 0.32 18.28 -6.20
N PHE A 216 1.41 18.39 -5.45
CA PHE A 216 1.41 19.03 -4.14
C PHE A 216 2.44 20.14 -4.05
N SER A 217 2.25 21.01 -3.06
CA SER A 217 3.15 22.12 -2.74
C SER A 217 4.63 21.69 -2.78
N GLY A 218 5.40 22.34 -3.63
CA GLY A 218 6.82 22.04 -3.88
C GLY A 218 7.11 21.38 -5.23
N TYR A 219 6.08 21.00 -5.99
CA TYR A 219 6.20 20.60 -7.40
C TYR A 219 6.79 21.74 -8.26
N GLN A 220 7.60 21.41 -9.26
CA GLN A 220 8.38 22.38 -10.05
C GLN A 220 8.42 22.10 -11.56
N ASP A 221 7.87 20.98 -12.02
CA ASP A 221 8.03 20.56 -13.42
C ASP A 221 7.00 21.21 -14.36
N PHE A 222 6.05 21.97 -13.81
CA PHE A 222 5.09 22.78 -14.56
C PHE A 222 5.75 23.90 -15.38
N ASN A 223 5.03 24.38 -16.39
CA ASN A 223 5.45 25.48 -17.24
C ASN A 223 4.70 26.79 -16.92
N PRO A 224 5.34 27.76 -16.24
CA PRO A 224 4.69 29.03 -15.87
C PRO A 224 4.36 29.93 -17.06
N ASP A 225 4.92 29.67 -18.25
CA ASP A 225 4.61 30.41 -19.48
C ASP A 225 3.42 29.79 -20.25
N ASN A 226 2.88 28.64 -19.82
CA ASN A 226 1.68 28.03 -20.42
C ASN A 226 0.41 28.78 -19.95
N GLU A 227 -0.45 29.19 -20.89
CA GLU A 227 -1.67 29.96 -20.60
C GLU A 227 -2.72 29.12 -19.84
N VAL A 228 -2.81 27.82 -20.12
CA VAL A 228 -3.75 26.91 -19.45
C VAL A 228 -3.35 26.75 -17.98
N TRP A 229 -2.09 26.37 -17.72
CA TRP A 229 -1.54 26.33 -16.35
C TRP A 229 -1.69 27.65 -15.62
N ALA A 230 -1.33 28.77 -16.24
CA ALA A 230 -1.39 30.09 -15.61
C ALA A 230 -2.81 30.51 -15.18
N MET A 231 -3.84 30.04 -15.87
CA MET A 231 -5.25 30.31 -15.54
C MET A 231 -5.89 29.27 -14.62
N GLY A 232 -5.18 28.17 -14.31
CA GLY A 232 -5.62 27.18 -13.33
C GLY A 232 -5.66 27.74 -11.90
N ASP A 233 -6.30 26.98 -11.01
CA ASP A 233 -6.43 27.23 -9.57
C ASP A 233 -6.41 25.84 -8.93
N CYS A 234 -5.21 25.27 -8.77
CA CYS A 234 -5.09 23.83 -8.48
C CYS A 234 -5.25 23.47 -7.01
N ASP A 235 -5.20 24.44 -6.10
CA ASP A 235 -5.52 24.26 -4.68
C ASP A 235 -6.93 24.73 -4.29
N ASP A 236 -7.72 25.20 -5.26
CA ASP A 236 -9.11 25.65 -5.13
C ASP A 236 -9.28 26.83 -4.13
N ASP A 237 -8.26 27.68 -3.96
CA ASP A 237 -8.31 28.82 -3.03
C ASP A 237 -8.93 30.10 -3.63
N GLY A 238 -9.14 30.10 -4.95
CA GLY A 238 -9.74 31.19 -5.71
C GLY A 238 -8.72 32.17 -6.31
N ILE A 239 -7.43 31.90 -6.19
CA ILE A 239 -6.31 32.62 -6.81
C ILE A 239 -5.76 31.75 -7.95
N THR A 240 -5.40 32.37 -9.08
CA THR A 240 -4.83 31.60 -10.18
C THR A 240 -3.38 31.22 -9.91
N ASN A 241 -2.94 30.06 -10.41
CA ASN A 241 -1.58 29.55 -10.32
C ASN A 241 -0.50 30.61 -10.63
N ALA A 242 -0.70 31.43 -11.67
CA ALA A 242 0.24 32.49 -12.04
C ALA A 242 0.33 33.62 -11.01
N ASP A 243 -0.80 33.99 -10.38
CA ASP A 243 -0.85 35.03 -9.35
C ASP A 243 -0.23 34.52 -8.04
N GLU A 244 -0.46 33.26 -7.68
CA GLU A 244 0.17 32.63 -6.51
C GLU A 244 1.69 32.58 -6.67
N LEU A 245 2.17 32.07 -7.81
CA LEU A 245 3.61 32.01 -8.10
C LEU A 245 4.26 33.40 -8.06
N ALA A 246 3.56 34.43 -8.55
CA ALA A 246 4.04 35.81 -8.51
C ALA A 246 4.10 36.39 -7.09
N ASN A 247 3.21 35.94 -6.19
CA ASN A 247 3.18 36.34 -4.78
C ASN A 247 4.09 35.48 -3.89
N GLY A 248 4.63 34.38 -4.43
CA GLY A 248 5.45 33.42 -3.70
C GLY A 248 4.63 32.40 -2.89
N ASP A 249 3.33 32.30 -3.19
CA ASP A 249 2.43 31.27 -2.71
C ASP A 249 2.52 30.03 -3.63
N SER A 250 1.98 28.90 -3.19
CA SER A 250 2.14 27.61 -3.88
C SER A 250 0.90 27.31 -4.73
N PRO A 251 1.03 27.15 -6.07
CA PRO A 251 -0.09 26.84 -6.96
C PRO A 251 -0.82 25.51 -6.70
N TYR A 252 -0.29 24.69 -5.81
CA TYR A 252 -0.73 23.32 -5.58
C TYR A 252 -1.06 23.12 -4.11
N PRO A 253 -2.05 22.26 -3.82
CA PRO A 253 -2.51 22.03 -2.46
C PRO A 253 -1.40 21.40 -1.61
N LEU A 254 -1.55 21.53 -0.30
CA LEU A 254 -0.77 20.70 0.62
C LEU A 254 -1.18 19.23 0.45
N PRO A 255 -0.24 18.28 0.62
CA PRO A 255 -0.59 16.87 0.59
C PRO A 255 -1.66 16.57 1.63
N ASP A 256 -2.64 15.75 1.25
CA ASP A 256 -3.66 15.19 2.16
C ASP A 256 -3.00 14.17 3.11
N LEU A 257 -2.16 14.69 4.01
CA LEU A 257 -1.53 13.93 5.06
C LEU A 257 -2.54 13.79 6.20
N PRO A 258 -2.68 12.59 6.80
CA PRO A 258 -3.53 12.44 7.96
C PRO A 258 -3.04 13.39 9.06
N CYS A 259 -3.95 14.08 9.77
CA CYS A 259 -3.59 15.16 10.70
C CYS A 259 -2.54 14.75 11.76
N ASN A 260 -2.40 13.45 12.06
CA ASN A 260 -1.38 12.88 12.96
C ASN A 260 0.06 12.96 12.40
N GLU A 261 0.25 13.23 11.11
CA GLU A 261 1.53 13.50 10.45
C GLU A 261 1.79 15.00 10.28
N ILE A 262 0.75 15.85 10.36
CA ILE A 262 0.84 17.32 10.31
C ILE A 262 1.06 17.92 11.71
N LEU A 263 0.47 17.34 12.77
CA LEU A 263 0.63 17.86 14.12
C LEU A 263 1.98 17.44 14.73
N ASN A 264 2.75 18.39 15.25
CA ASN A 264 3.99 18.12 15.96
C ASN A 264 3.74 17.11 17.12
N PHE A 265 4.65 16.15 17.27
CA PHE A 265 4.66 15.01 18.20
C PHE A 265 4.32 15.34 19.68
N ASP A 266 4.33 16.62 20.08
CA ASP A 266 3.92 17.10 21.41
C ASP A 266 2.39 17.12 21.63
N LEU A 267 1.56 17.04 20.59
CA LEU A 267 0.10 17.00 20.72
C LEU A 267 -0.49 15.58 20.87
N GLY A 268 0.25 14.53 20.49
CA GLY A 268 -0.06 13.14 20.85
C GLY A 268 0.00 12.87 22.37
N ASN A 269 0.45 13.87 23.15
CA ASN A 269 0.30 13.90 24.60
C ASN A 269 -1.14 14.12 25.08
N TYR A 270 -2.05 14.55 24.19
CA TYR A 270 -3.45 14.78 24.51
C TYR A 270 -4.38 13.63 24.10
N GLU A 271 -3.96 12.73 23.21
CA GLU A 271 -4.68 11.49 22.88
C GLU A 271 -4.54 10.40 23.96
N ARG A 272 -4.89 10.74 25.20
CA ARG A 272 -4.77 9.88 26.39
C ARG A 272 -5.63 10.40 27.52
N GLU A 273 -5.56 9.71 28.66
CA GLU A 273 -6.05 10.24 29.93
C GLU A 273 -5.20 11.43 30.38
N LEU A 274 -5.87 12.54 30.64
CA LEU A 274 -5.31 13.84 30.99
C LEU A 274 -5.84 14.28 32.33
N ARG A 275 -4.98 14.96 33.10
CA ARG A 275 -5.38 15.58 34.36
C ARG A 275 -5.93 16.97 34.09
N THR A 276 -7.11 17.24 34.63
CA THR A 276 -7.73 18.57 34.63
C THR A 276 -7.63 19.21 36.01
N VAL A 277 -7.41 20.53 36.06
CA VAL A 277 -7.50 21.35 37.28
C VAL A 277 -8.40 22.52 36.99
N ASP A 278 -9.58 22.49 37.57
CA ASP A 278 -10.57 23.53 37.47
C ASP A 278 -10.49 24.46 38.69
N SER A 279 -10.55 25.77 38.45
CA SER A 279 -10.45 26.78 39.50
C SER A 279 -11.61 26.77 40.51
N ASN A 280 -12.78 26.26 40.10
CA ASN A 280 -14.01 26.28 40.89
C ASN A 280 -14.22 24.98 41.67
N ASN A 281 -13.83 23.84 41.11
CA ASN A 281 -14.15 22.53 41.70
C ASN A 281 -12.99 21.53 41.73
N GLY A 282 -11.77 21.92 41.39
CA GLY A 282 -10.57 21.14 41.69
C GLY A 282 -10.17 20.14 40.60
N GLU A 283 -9.64 18.98 40.98
CA GLU A 283 -9.00 18.06 40.04
C GLU A 283 -9.98 17.06 39.41
N GLY A 284 -9.81 16.82 38.11
CA GLY A 284 -10.54 15.80 37.35
C GLY A 284 -9.65 15.06 36.35
N VAL A 285 -10.27 14.20 35.55
CA VAL A 285 -9.63 13.45 34.46
C VAL A 285 -10.48 13.54 33.20
N THR A 286 -9.86 13.75 32.05
CA THR A 286 -10.53 13.74 30.74
C THR A 286 -9.74 12.88 29.77
N ILE A 287 -10.37 12.45 28.68
CA ILE A 287 -9.69 11.77 27.58
C ILE A 287 -9.68 12.71 26.40
N GLY A 288 -8.51 13.14 25.94
CA GLY A 288 -8.43 13.84 24.67
C GLY A 288 -8.45 12.86 23.51
N VAL A 289 -9.15 13.21 22.45
CA VAL A 289 -9.25 12.48 21.19
C VAL A 289 -9.07 13.49 20.07
N LEU A 290 -8.37 13.12 19.00
CA LEU A 290 -8.26 13.98 17.83
C LEU A 290 -9.63 14.07 17.11
N GLY A 291 -10.07 15.28 16.78
CA GLY A 291 -11.28 15.52 16.01
C GLY A 291 -11.09 15.21 14.52
N GLU A 292 -12.20 15.19 13.77
CA GLU A 292 -12.18 14.97 12.31
C GLU A 292 -11.56 16.15 11.54
N GLU A 293 -11.64 17.36 12.11
CA GLU A 293 -11.02 18.57 11.55
C GLU A 293 -9.61 18.79 12.15
N CYS A 294 -8.60 19.01 11.30
CA CYS A 294 -7.23 19.24 11.78
C CYS A 294 -7.15 20.47 12.70
N GLY A 295 -6.51 20.28 13.87
CA GLY A 295 -6.43 21.31 14.91
C GLY A 295 -7.57 21.25 15.93
N THR A 296 -8.52 20.32 15.80
CA THR A 296 -9.57 20.10 16.79
C THR A 296 -9.22 18.95 17.72
N PHE A 297 -9.24 19.19 19.03
CA PHE A 297 -9.21 18.13 20.05
C PHE A 297 -10.56 18.03 20.74
N LEU A 298 -11.11 16.82 20.78
CA LEU A 298 -12.29 16.49 21.54
C LEU A 298 -11.84 16.07 22.94
N PHE A 299 -12.11 16.89 23.95
CA PHE A 299 -11.96 16.44 25.33
C PHE A 299 -13.25 15.78 25.79
N THR A 300 -13.12 14.52 26.18
CA THR A 300 -14.24 13.64 26.47
C THR A 300 -14.26 13.16 27.92
N GLY A 301 -15.46 12.82 28.40
CA GLY A 301 -15.69 12.26 29.73
C GLY A 301 -16.08 13.28 30.80
N GLY A 302 -17.04 12.89 31.66
CA GLY A 302 -17.75 13.76 32.61
C GLY A 302 -16.94 14.44 33.74
N SER A 303 -15.60 14.30 33.76
CA SER A 303 -14.74 15.00 34.73
C SER A 303 -13.91 16.14 34.12
N LEU A 304 -14.16 16.56 32.87
CA LEU A 304 -13.49 17.70 32.23
C LEU A 304 -13.57 18.97 33.11
N PHE A 305 -14.78 19.40 33.45
CA PHE A 305 -15.02 20.55 34.34
C PHE A 305 -15.28 20.15 35.79
N ASN A 306 -15.09 18.88 36.16
CA ASN A 306 -15.36 18.32 37.50
C ASN A 306 -16.68 18.80 38.17
N GLN A 307 -17.76 18.90 37.40
CA GLN A 307 -19.09 19.33 37.86
C GLN A 307 -19.93 18.20 38.47
N GLY A 308 -19.33 17.03 38.71
CA GLY A 308 -20.05 15.84 39.15
C GLY A 308 -20.94 15.23 38.07
N CYS A 309 -20.51 15.31 36.80
CA CYS A 309 -21.19 14.67 35.68
C CYS A 309 -20.74 13.21 35.56
N PHE A 310 -21.69 12.29 35.56
CA PHE A 310 -21.41 10.84 35.51
C PHE A 310 -21.69 10.20 34.15
N ASN A 311 -21.90 10.99 33.11
CA ASN A 311 -21.99 10.49 31.74
C ASN A 311 -20.61 10.51 31.07
N ASP A 312 -20.33 9.44 30.34
CA ASP A 312 -19.10 9.30 29.54
C ASP A 312 -19.20 10.07 28.21
N ASP A 313 -20.40 10.58 27.86
CA ASP A 313 -20.74 11.22 26.58
C ASP A 313 -20.47 12.75 26.54
N LEU A 314 -19.80 13.33 27.54
CA LEU A 314 -19.35 14.71 27.43
C LEU A 314 -18.32 14.79 26.30
N VAL A 315 -18.57 15.62 25.29
CA VAL A 315 -17.65 15.88 24.18
C VAL A 315 -17.62 17.39 23.94
N VAL A 316 -16.47 18.01 24.20
CA VAL A 316 -16.28 19.45 23.94
C VAL A 316 -15.14 19.61 22.92
N PRO A 317 -15.40 20.22 21.75
CA PRO A 317 -14.39 20.49 20.75
C PRO A 317 -13.57 21.73 21.13
N PHE A 318 -12.25 21.58 21.11
CA PHE A 318 -11.29 22.65 21.32
C PHE A 318 -10.54 22.87 20.02
N PHE A 319 -10.61 24.07 19.48
CA PHE A 319 -9.93 24.46 18.24
C PHE A 319 -8.58 25.10 18.58
N PHE A 320 -7.49 24.52 18.08
CA PHE A 320 -6.12 24.95 18.32
C PHE A 320 -5.61 25.75 17.12
N THR A 321 -4.99 26.90 17.38
CA THR A 321 -4.42 27.75 16.33
C THR A 321 -3.04 28.28 16.77
N PRO A 322 -1.98 28.12 15.97
CA PRO A 322 -1.98 27.55 14.61
C PRO A 322 -1.96 26.00 14.62
N ASN A 323 -2.55 25.39 13.60
CA ASN A 323 -2.62 23.93 13.42
C ASN A 323 -1.57 23.43 12.40
N ASP A 324 -0.30 23.85 12.55
CA ASP A 324 0.80 23.49 11.65
C ASP A 324 1.92 22.65 12.31
N PRO A 325 2.78 21.95 11.53
CA PRO A 325 3.83 21.06 12.04
C PRO A 325 4.94 21.74 12.85
N THR A 326 5.11 23.05 12.71
CA THR A 326 6.13 23.83 13.42
C THR A 326 5.57 24.54 14.66
N SER A 327 4.25 24.53 14.84
CA SER A 327 3.57 25.15 15.96
C SER A 327 3.82 24.41 17.27
N SER A 328 4.38 25.14 18.23
CA SER A 328 4.68 24.65 19.58
C SER A 328 3.86 25.35 20.66
N ASN A 329 3.26 26.50 20.36
CA ASN A 329 2.38 27.24 21.26
C ASN A 329 1.35 27.99 20.43
N GLY A 330 0.20 28.28 21.01
CA GLY A 330 -0.84 29.01 20.30
C GLY A 330 -2.06 29.28 21.17
N SER A 331 -3.16 29.62 20.52
CA SER A 331 -4.44 29.89 21.14
C SER A 331 -5.35 28.67 21.01
N ILE A 332 -6.29 28.57 21.96
CA ILE A 332 -7.44 27.67 21.84
C ILE A 332 -8.73 28.46 21.89
N VAL A 333 -9.75 27.98 21.17
CA VAL A 333 -11.12 28.48 21.22
C VAL A 333 -12.06 27.31 21.41
N VAL A 334 -13.07 27.49 22.25
CA VAL A 334 -14.24 26.63 22.33
C VAL A 334 -15.42 27.50 21.99
N ASP A 335 -15.99 27.29 20.81
CA ASP A 335 -17.24 27.93 20.41
C ASP A 335 -18.39 27.42 21.29
N LEU A 336 -19.49 28.17 21.31
CA LEU A 336 -20.67 27.86 22.11
C LEU A 336 -21.15 26.43 21.85
N THR A 337 -20.86 25.55 22.82
CA THR A 337 -21.08 24.11 22.72
C THR A 337 -22.08 23.68 23.80
N GLU A 338 -23.13 22.97 23.41
CA GLU A 338 -24.09 22.38 24.35
C GLU A 338 -23.62 21.00 24.81
N TYR A 339 -23.75 20.71 26.10
CA TYR A 339 -23.48 19.39 26.65
C TYR A 339 -24.44 19.03 27.78
N SER A 340 -24.66 17.73 27.93
CA SER A 340 -25.50 17.18 28.99
C SER A 340 -24.64 16.64 30.13
N CYS A 341 -25.18 16.65 31.34
CA CYS A 341 -24.53 16.19 32.56
C CYS A 341 -25.51 15.32 33.36
N LEU A 342 -25.17 14.05 33.53
CA LEU A 342 -25.95 13.11 34.34
C LEU A 342 -25.64 13.32 35.83
N SER A 343 -26.67 13.54 36.66
CA SER A 343 -26.53 13.75 38.10
C SER A 343 -26.02 12.51 38.85
N GLU A 344 -25.53 12.72 40.07
CA GLU A 344 -25.01 11.67 40.98
C GLU A 344 -25.97 10.48 41.19
N ASP A 345 -27.28 10.74 41.17
CA ASP A 345 -28.31 9.70 41.30
C ASP A 345 -28.49 8.85 40.03
N ARG A 346 -27.84 9.23 38.92
CA ARG A 346 -27.92 8.61 37.59
C ARG A 346 -29.32 8.60 36.97
N VAL A 347 -30.20 9.50 37.40
CA VAL A 347 -31.59 9.54 36.92
C VAL A 347 -31.92 10.86 36.21
N SER A 348 -31.38 12.00 36.66
CA SER A 348 -31.68 13.29 36.06
C SER A 348 -30.53 13.82 35.20
N THR A 349 -30.86 14.38 34.05
CA THR A 349 -29.89 15.03 33.17
C THR A 349 -30.08 16.54 33.24
N ARG A 350 -28.98 17.29 33.33
CA ARG A 350 -28.94 18.74 33.25
C ARG A 350 -28.19 19.15 31.99
N GLU A 351 -28.71 20.14 31.28
CA GLU A 351 -28.09 20.66 30.07
C GLU A 351 -27.32 21.94 30.37
N PHE A 352 -26.19 22.10 29.70
CA PHE A 352 -25.27 23.22 29.87
C PHE A 352 -24.79 23.71 28.51
N THR A 353 -24.34 24.96 28.45
CA THR A 353 -23.50 25.44 27.37
C THR A 353 -22.13 25.82 27.90
N VAL A 354 -21.09 25.67 27.10
CA VAL A 354 -19.74 26.17 27.39
C VAL A 354 -19.20 26.92 26.19
N GLU A 355 -18.54 28.04 26.45
CA GLU A 355 -17.72 28.76 25.48
C GLU A 355 -16.48 29.30 26.19
N GLY A 356 -15.42 29.58 25.45
CA GLY A 356 -14.23 30.16 26.04
C GLY A 356 -13.05 30.29 25.08
N PHE A 357 -11.96 30.78 25.65
CA PHE A 357 -10.70 30.94 24.94
C PHE A 357 -9.54 30.64 25.88
N GLY A 358 -8.37 30.38 25.30
CA GLY A 358 -7.21 30.00 26.08
C GLY A 358 -5.96 29.91 25.24
N THR A 359 -4.94 29.27 25.82
CA THR A 359 -3.66 29.03 25.15
C THR A 359 -3.18 27.62 25.40
N TYR A 360 -2.40 27.08 24.46
CA TYR A 360 -1.67 25.84 24.66
C TYR A 360 -0.16 26.08 24.55
N ALA A 361 0.60 25.30 25.31
CA ALA A 361 2.05 25.28 25.30
C ALA A 361 2.55 23.83 25.19
N GLY A 362 3.15 23.49 24.05
CA GLY A 362 3.65 22.16 23.73
C GLY A 362 4.79 21.72 24.65
N ALA A 363 5.74 22.61 24.93
CA ALA A 363 6.91 22.32 25.77
C ALA A 363 6.57 21.92 27.21
N SER A 364 5.44 22.38 27.75
CA SER A 364 4.92 21.98 29.06
C SER A 364 3.72 21.04 28.95
N SER A 365 3.31 20.66 27.73
CA SER A 365 2.10 19.91 27.42
C SER A 365 0.91 20.40 28.24
N THR A 366 0.70 21.71 28.27
CA THR A 366 -0.35 22.34 29.07
C THR A 366 -1.30 23.14 28.19
N VAL A 367 -2.60 22.97 28.42
CA VAL A 367 -3.67 23.83 27.94
C VAL A 367 -4.21 24.62 29.12
N GLU A 368 -4.31 25.94 28.96
CA GLU A 368 -4.96 26.84 29.91
C GLU A 368 -6.18 27.46 29.23
N PHE A 369 -7.37 27.13 29.72
CA PHE A 369 -8.65 27.48 29.12
C PHE A 369 -9.48 28.32 30.09
N THR A 370 -9.90 29.50 29.68
CA THR A 370 -10.86 30.32 30.42
C THR A 370 -12.24 30.12 29.83
N TYR A 371 -13.20 29.71 30.65
CA TYR A 371 -14.52 29.31 30.21
C TYR A 371 -15.64 30.12 30.86
N THR A 372 -16.78 30.13 30.17
CA THR A 372 -18.09 30.50 30.70
C THR A 372 -19.03 29.33 30.47
N ILE A 373 -19.56 28.76 31.55
CA ILE A 373 -20.56 27.70 31.51
C ILE A 373 -21.91 28.27 31.94
N THR A 374 -22.95 28.00 31.16
CA THR A 374 -24.32 28.40 31.47
C THR A 374 -25.22 27.18 31.65
N GLN A 375 -25.87 27.05 32.80
CA GLN A 375 -26.88 26.01 33.02
C GLN A 375 -28.19 26.37 32.33
N LEU A 376 -28.73 25.42 31.56
CA LEU A 376 -29.99 25.55 30.85
C LEU A 376 -31.15 25.04 31.72
N GLY A 377 -32.27 25.76 31.70
CA GLY A 377 -33.47 25.46 32.48
C GLY A 377 -34.20 26.72 32.94
N ASP A 378 -35.52 26.75 32.79
CA ASP A 378 -36.36 27.93 33.08
C ASP A 378 -36.59 28.18 34.58
N ASP A 379 -36.26 27.20 35.43
CA ASP A 379 -36.49 27.24 36.88
C ASP A 379 -35.26 27.73 37.69
N ILE A 380 -34.19 28.19 37.01
CA ILE A 380 -32.92 28.59 37.65
C ILE A 380 -32.79 30.13 37.62
N PRO A 381 -32.56 30.80 38.76
CA PRO A 381 -32.34 32.25 38.79
C PRO A 381 -31.11 32.66 37.96
N ASP A 382 -31.21 33.74 37.19
CA ASP A 382 -30.13 34.19 36.27
C ASP A 382 -28.76 34.37 36.94
N GLU A 383 -28.74 34.80 38.21
CA GLU A 383 -27.52 34.97 39.00
C GLU A 383 -26.83 33.65 39.40
N GLU A 384 -27.55 32.52 39.32
CA GLU A 384 -27.07 31.18 39.66
C GLU A 384 -26.78 30.31 38.40
N ARG A 385 -27.09 30.83 37.20
CA ARG A 385 -26.97 30.07 35.94
C ARG A 385 -25.58 30.08 35.33
N VAL A 386 -24.79 31.11 35.58
CA VAL A 386 -23.52 31.34 34.88
C VAL A 386 -22.36 31.12 35.82
N THR A 387 -21.43 30.26 35.41
CA THR A 387 -20.18 29.99 36.11
C THR A 387 -19.01 30.28 35.18
N THR A 388 -18.08 31.13 35.61
CA THR A 388 -16.82 31.37 34.90
C THR A 388 -15.66 30.75 35.65
N GLY A 389 -14.64 30.27 34.94
CA GLY A 389 -13.48 29.67 35.57
C GLY A 389 -12.29 29.52 34.63
N THR A 390 -11.22 28.96 35.18
CA THR A 390 -10.04 28.55 34.43
C THR A 390 -9.82 27.06 34.62
N LEU A 391 -9.59 26.38 33.51
CA LEU A 391 -9.33 24.95 33.41
C LEU A 391 -7.91 24.75 32.89
N ILE A 392 -7.10 23.98 33.62
CA ILE A 392 -5.77 23.58 33.18
C ILE A 392 -5.81 22.09 32.81
N ILE A 393 -5.44 21.75 31.59
CA ILE A 393 -5.37 20.37 31.09
C ILE A 393 -3.92 20.01 30.80
N ARG A 394 -3.44 18.87 31.31
CA ARG A 394 -2.07 18.40 31.09
C ARG A 394 -1.95 16.87 31.25
N PRO A 395 -0.90 16.23 30.71
CA PRO A 395 -0.64 14.81 30.91
C PRO A 395 -0.58 14.40 32.38
N LEU A 396 -1.09 13.18 32.67
CA LEU A 396 -0.80 12.49 33.92
C LEU A 396 0.69 12.13 33.95
N SER A 397 1.40 12.58 34.99
CA SER A 397 2.84 12.32 35.19
C SER A 397 3.13 10.87 35.56
#